data_AF-A0A7R9ZPV9-F1
#
_entry.id   AF-A0A7R9ZPV9-F1
#
_cell.length_a   1.000
_cell.length_b   1.000
_cell.length_c   1.000
_cell.angle_alpha   90.00
_cell.angle_beta   90.00
_cell.angle_gamma   90.00
#
_symmetry.space_group_name_H-M   'P 1'
#
loop_
_entity.id
_entity.type
_entity.pdbx_description
1 polymer ?
#
loop_
_entity_poly.entity_id
_entity_poly.type
_entity_poly.pdbx_seq_one_letter_code
_entity_poly.pdbx_strand_id
1 'polypeptide(L)'
;MWPKKNKKLVSLGGGGAVLEEIEGEEEDDSDDEEDIQQQISDAEKKEAKVRVDLDESMKAAQQLMEKSKSDTTNNLPTELLSQCNTEISNFGEQLDNATKSREELAAKLHRCRLKRRMRESSIKDVLGKLDAVENEIDLVFIMDATVSMGPYIDGAKQTIRKIVEKIKADGKGKDLRLGFVAYRDIDDGSDRYQVLDFVDDVSVFERFLEGVKPIRNNDRAEDMAVGIQKANELSWMHPTRVAFIVGDNACHGTEFHDYCNSGNDYPAGIFGDNYPTGTPGINIVSELSKLRTNPSGGTMNVFFGRITKKTDKMIERFASVHNIDLEVVDFSSPEMVEKVVVKSVRHSVFNSVSLIDSQSKLVEYEANRGKMKKAKMKPYTISKDF
;
A
#
# COMPACT_ATOMS: atom_id res chain seq x y z
N MET A 1 -0.78 -14.49 30.19
CA MET A 1 -0.95 -15.91 29.82
C MET A 1 -1.19 -15.96 28.30
N TRP A 2 -0.41 -16.79 27.61
CA TRP A 2 -0.04 -16.82 26.18
C TRP A 2 0.87 -15.69 25.64
N PRO A 3 2.14 -15.99 25.29
CA PRO A 3 2.99 -15.07 24.54
C PRO A 3 2.67 -15.17 23.04
N LYS A 4 2.44 -14.02 22.38
CA LYS A 4 2.32 -13.92 20.93
C LYS A 4 3.73 -14.02 20.32
N LYS A 5 4.09 -15.22 19.87
CA LYS A 5 5.36 -15.49 19.17
C LYS A 5 5.28 -14.98 17.73
N ASN A 6 6.01 -13.92 17.41
CA ASN A 6 6.20 -13.50 16.01
C ASN A 6 7.32 -14.32 15.36
N LYS A 7 6.96 -15.16 14.38
CA LYS A 7 7.90 -15.92 13.56
C LYS A 7 8.32 -15.10 12.34
N LYS A 8 9.61 -15.05 12.07
CA LYS A 8 10.17 -14.44 10.86
C LYS A 8 10.22 -15.47 9.72
N LEU A 9 9.77 -15.09 8.52
CA LEU A 9 10.10 -15.81 7.29
C LEU A 9 11.38 -15.19 6.71
N VAL A 10 12.39 -16.01 6.45
CA VAL A 10 13.58 -15.59 5.69
C VAL A 10 13.63 -16.43 4.42
N SER A 11 13.58 -15.76 3.27
CA SER A 11 13.77 -16.41 1.97
C SER A 11 15.26 -16.66 1.73
N LEU A 12 15.65 -17.92 1.65
CA LEU A 12 16.81 -18.34 0.87
C LEU A 12 16.33 -19.44 -0.09
N GLY A 13 16.76 -19.34 -1.34
CA GLY A 13 16.35 -20.25 -2.40
C GLY A 13 16.66 -21.71 -2.04
N GLY A 14 15.69 -22.58 -2.32
CA GLY A 14 15.86 -24.04 -2.34
C GLY A 14 15.71 -24.75 -0.98
N GLY A 15 14.51 -25.27 -0.72
CA GLY A 15 14.26 -26.50 0.05
C GLY A 15 14.64 -26.52 1.54
N GLY A 16 13.64 -26.27 2.41
CA GLY A 16 13.64 -26.66 3.83
C GLY A 16 13.88 -25.51 4.82
N ALA A 17 12.82 -25.00 5.45
CA ALA A 17 12.90 -23.93 6.44
C ALA A 17 13.18 -24.49 7.86
N VAL A 18 14.22 -23.97 8.53
CA VAL A 18 14.48 -24.18 9.96
C VAL A 18 14.08 -22.89 10.71
N LEU A 19 13.29 -23.02 11.76
CA LEU A 19 12.83 -21.93 12.62
C LEU A 19 13.86 -21.71 13.75
N GLU A 20 14.47 -20.53 13.83
CA GLU A 20 15.26 -20.10 15.00
C GLU A 20 14.44 -19.12 15.85
N GLU A 21 14.33 -19.39 17.15
CA GLU A 21 13.69 -18.52 18.15
C GLU A 21 14.71 -17.47 18.63
N ILE A 22 14.35 -16.18 18.55
CA ILE A 22 15.11 -15.09 19.17
C ILE A 22 14.18 -14.43 20.18
N GLU A 23 14.51 -14.57 21.47
CA GLU A 23 13.86 -13.85 22.57
C GLU A 23 14.44 -12.44 22.64
N GLY A 24 13.60 -11.45 22.36
CA GLY A 24 13.86 -10.04 22.68
C GLY A 24 12.73 -9.53 23.55
N GLU A 25 13.06 -9.04 24.74
CA GLU A 25 12.11 -8.38 25.63
C GLU A 25 11.54 -7.14 24.93
N GLU A 26 10.25 -7.16 24.63
CA GLU A 26 9.49 -5.95 24.30
C GLU A 26 9.41 -5.11 25.58
N GLU A 27 10.04 -3.93 25.60
CA GLU A 27 9.71 -2.91 26.59
C GLU A 27 8.22 -2.57 26.41
N ASP A 28 7.42 -2.99 27.38
CA ASP A 28 5.99 -2.73 27.47
C ASP A 28 5.79 -1.20 27.44
N ASP A 29 5.28 -0.69 26.31
CA ASP A 29 5.00 0.74 26.03
C ASP A 29 3.75 1.19 26.85
N SER A 30 3.56 0.68 28.06
CA SER A 30 2.46 0.96 29.01
C SER A 30 2.79 2.11 29.97
N ASP A 31 3.63 3.04 29.56
CA ASP A 31 3.75 4.34 30.24
C ASP A 31 2.46 5.14 29.95
N ASP A 32 1.40 4.86 30.71
CA ASP A 32 0.14 5.58 30.62
C ASP A 32 0.40 7.07 30.83
N GLU A 33 -0.06 7.91 29.89
CA GLU A 33 0.17 9.36 29.93
C GLU A 33 -0.30 9.97 31.26
N GLU A 34 -1.35 9.38 31.84
CA GLU A 34 -1.90 9.72 33.16
C GLU A 34 -0.88 9.45 34.29
N ASP A 35 -0.16 8.32 34.24
CA ASP A 35 0.85 7.98 35.25
C ASP A 35 2.03 8.97 35.22
N ILE A 36 2.51 9.35 34.03
CA ILE A 36 3.57 10.37 33.90
C ILE A 36 3.07 11.73 34.40
N GLN A 37 1.83 12.10 34.08
CA GLN A 37 1.23 13.35 34.58
C GLN A 37 1.13 13.35 36.11
N GLN A 38 0.74 12.21 36.71
CA GLN A 38 0.68 12.05 38.15
C GLN A 38 2.08 12.17 38.80
N GLN A 39 3.09 11.53 38.21
CA GLN A 39 4.48 11.65 38.66
C GLN A 39 5.01 13.09 38.60
N ILE A 40 4.65 13.85 37.54
CA ILE A 40 5.00 15.27 37.43
C ILE A 40 4.32 16.07 38.55
N SER A 41 3.03 15.86 38.79
CA SER A 41 2.29 16.51 39.89
C SER A 41 2.94 16.24 41.25
N ASP A 42 3.37 15.00 41.50
CA ASP A 42 4.00 14.63 42.77
C ASP A 42 5.42 15.20 42.89
N ALA A 43 6.17 15.27 41.78
CA ALA A 43 7.46 15.95 41.72
C ALA A 43 7.33 17.47 41.97
N GLU A 44 6.30 18.12 41.42
CA GLU A 44 5.99 19.54 41.66
C GLU A 44 5.69 19.83 43.13
N LYS A 45 4.87 18.98 43.78
CA LYS A 45 4.60 19.08 45.22
C LYS A 45 5.87 18.93 46.05
N LYS A 46 6.74 17.99 45.67
CA LYS A 46 8.02 17.77 46.35
C LYS A 46 8.98 18.95 46.18
N GLU A 47 9.11 19.48 44.96
CA GLU A 47 9.92 20.67 44.66
C GLU A 47 9.41 21.88 45.46
N ALA A 48 8.10 22.11 45.48
CA ALA A 48 7.48 23.20 46.24
C ALA A 48 7.75 23.08 47.74
N LYS A 49 7.69 21.87 48.30
CA LYS A 49 8.01 21.64 49.71
C LYS A 49 9.48 21.99 50.02
N VAL A 50 10.42 21.50 49.21
CA VAL A 50 11.85 21.80 49.41
C VAL A 50 12.14 23.29 49.28
N ARG A 51 11.45 24.02 48.38
CA ARG A 51 11.55 25.48 48.30
C ARG A 51 11.12 26.18 49.59
N VAL A 52 10.00 25.74 50.18
CA VAL A 52 9.50 26.31 51.44
C VAL A 52 10.52 26.07 52.56
N ASP A 53 11.02 24.83 52.69
CA ASP A 53 12.02 24.47 53.70
C ASP A 53 13.32 25.29 53.53
N LEU A 54 13.78 25.50 52.29
CA LEU A 54 14.93 26.33 51.96
C LEU A 54 14.72 27.80 52.37
N ASP A 55 13.57 28.39 52.04
CA ASP A 55 13.21 29.77 52.39
C ASP A 55 13.15 29.98 53.91
N GLU A 56 12.65 28.99 54.66
CA GLU A 56 12.63 29.01 56.13
C GLU A 56 14.06 29.00 56.71
N SER A 57 14.94 28.12 56.23
CA SER A 57 16.35 28.08 56.65
C SER A 57 17.11 29.37 56.30
N MET A 58 16.86 29.96 55.11
CA MET A 58 17.46 31.25 54.75
C MET A 58 17.01 32.39 55.67
N LYS A 59 15.73 32.45 56.03
CA LYS A 59 15.21 33.45 56.99
C LYS A 59 15.84 33.28 58.38
N ALA A 60 15.99 32.03 58.85
CA ALA A 60 16.65 31.74 60.13
C ALA A 60 18.12 32.21 60.13
N ALA A 61 18.85 31.94 59.05
CA ALA A 61 20.22 32.41 58.88
C ALA A 61 20.34 33.95 58.88
N GLN A 62 19.41 34.65 58.20
CA GLN A 62 19.37 36.12 58.21
C GLN A 62 19.15 36.70 59.61
N GLN A 63 18.21 36.14 60.37
CA GLN A 63 17.94 36.57 61.76
C GLN A 63 19.16 36.33 62.67
N LEU A 64 19.87 35.22 62.49
CA LEU A 64 21.11 34.93 63.22
C LEU A 64 22.24 35.90 62.85
N MET A 65 22.37 36.28 61.58
CA MET A 65 23.33 37.31 61.15
C MET A 65 23.02 38.69 61.73
N GLU A 66 21.74 39.05 61.88
CA GLU A 66 21.37 40.31 62.54
C GLU A 66 21.72 40.31 64.03
N LYS A 67 21.48 39.19 64.73
CA LYS A 67 21.85 39.04 66.15
C LYS A 67 23.36 39.02 66.38
N SER A 68 24.15 38.45 65.48
CA SER A 68 25.61 38.43 65.62
C SER A 68 26.25 39.81 65.43
N LYS A 69 25.59 40.76 64.76
CA LYS A 69 26.02 42.17 64.67
C LYS A 69 25.88 42.94 65.99
N SER A 70 25.02 42.48 66.92
CA SER A 70 24.78 43.13 68.21
C SER A 70 25.58 42.56 69.39
N ASP A 71 26.10 41.33 69.29
CA ASP A 71 26.78 40.61 70.39
C ASP A 71 28.19 40.16 69.97
N THR A 72 29.22 40.93 70.31
CA THR A 72 30.62 40.70 69.90
C THR A 72 31.43 39.78 70.83
N THR A 73 30.85 39.25 71.91
CA THR A 73 31.59 38.51 72.96
C THR A 73 31.31 37.01 73.01
N ASN A 74 30.48 36.44 72.12
CA ASN A 74 30.00 35.06 72.23
C ASN A 74 30.19 34.26 70.91
N ASN A 75 30.76 33.05 70.97
CA ASN A 75 31.04 32.18 69.80
C ASN A 75 29.82 31.35 69.32
N LEU A 76 28.78 31.21 70.15
CA LEU A 76 27.58 30.42 69.87
C LEU A 76 26.78 30.85 68.61
N PRO A 77 26.63 32.15 68.29
CA PRO A 77 25.96 32.60 67.06
C PRO A 77 26.69 32.17 65.78
N THR A 78 28.02 32.09 65.83
CA THR A 78 28.87 31.72 64.68
C THR A 78 28.73 30.23 64.34
N GLU A 79 28.63 29.37 65.35
CA GLU A 79 28.46 27.93 65.17
C GLU A 79 27.06 27.57 64.64
N LEU A 80 26.01 28.24 65.14
CA LEU A 80 24.64 28.11 64.63
C LEU A 80 24.51 28.64 63.19
N LEU A 81 25.19 29.73 62.85
CA LEU A 81 25.26 30.23 61.47
C LEU A 81 25.92 29.22 60.51
N SER A 82 26.99 28.55 60.95
CA SER A 82 27.64 27.49 60.17
C SER A 82 26.71 26.31 59.90
N GLN A 83 25.93 25.89 60.90
CA GLN A 83 24.92 24.83 60.77
C GLN A 83 23.82 25.22 59.78
N CYS A 84 23.24 26.42 59.93
CA CYS A 84 22.25 26.96 58.99
C CYS A 84 22.78 27.02 57.55
N ASN A 85 24.02 27.45 57.34
CA ASN A 85 24.63 27.51 56.00
C ASN A 85 24.79 26.11 55.38
N THR A 86 25.09 25.09 56.19
CA THR A 86 25.17 23.69 55.75
C THR A 86 23.79 23.15 55.35
N GLU A 87 22.75 23.45 56.14
CA GLU A 87 21.37 23.08 55.83
C GLU A 87 20.86 23.76 54.54
N ILE A 88 21.12 25.05 54.36
CA ILE A 88 20.79 25.79 53.14
C ILE A 88 21.46 25.15 51.92
N SER A 89 22.73 24.76 52.04
CA SER A 89 23.44 24.06 50.95
C SER A 89 22.77 22.72 50.61
N ASN A 90 22.39 21.93 51.62
CA ASN A 90 21.73 20.64 51.41
C ASN A 90 20.34 20.80 50.77
N PHE A 91 19.54 21.77 51.22
CA PHE A 91 18.24 22.06 50.62
C PHE A 91 18.38 22.61 49.19
N GLY A 92 19.41 23.42 48.92
CA GLY A 92 19.75 23.85 47.56
C GLY A 92 20.02 22.67 46.63
N GLU A 93 20.82 21.69 47.07
CA GLU A 93 21.08 20.46 46.30
C GLU A 93 19.82 19.61 46.10
N GLN A 94 18.98 19.49 47.15
CA GLN A 94 17.70 18.79 47.03
C GLN A 94 16.76 19.47 46.04
N LEU A 95 16.73 20.81 46.01
CA LEU A 95 15.92 21.59 45.10
C LEU A 95 16.39 21.43 43.65
N ASP A 96 17.70 21.48 43.42
CA ASP A 96 18.29 21.23 42.10
C ASP A 96 17.95 19.82 41.59
N ASN A 97 18.05 18.81 42.45
CA ASN A 97 17.72 17.42 42.11
C ASN A 97 16.21 17.24 41.85
N ALA A 98 15.33 17.85 42.63
CA ALA A 98 13.89 17.83 42.42
C ALA A 98 13.50 18.51 41.09
N THR A 99 14.11 19.66 40.81
CA THR A 99 13.90 20.42 39.56
C THR A 99 14.32 19.58 38.35
N LYS A 100 15.52 18.98 38.38
CA LYS A 100 16.01 18.08 37.30
C LYS A 100 15.06 16.90 37.08
N SER A 101 14.61 16.24 38.16
CA SER A 101 13.69 15.11 38.06
C SER A 101 12.34 15.51 37.42
N ARG A 102 11.79 16.66 37.80
CA ARG A 102 10.56 17.20 37.18
C ARG A 102 10.77 17.51 35.70
N GLU A 103 11.89 18.13 35.33
CA GLU A 103 12.22 18.43 33.93
C GLU A 103 12.40 17.16 33.08
N GLU A 104 13.02 16.11 33.62
CA GLU A 104 13.14 14.81 32.98
C GLU A 104 11.78 14.15 32.73
N LEU A 105 10.87 14.20 33.72
CA LEU A 105 9.50 13.70 33.60
C LEU A 105 8.70 14.52 32.57
N ALA A 106 8.82 15.85 32.57
CA ALA A 106 8.20 16.71 31.57
C ALA A 106 8.70 16.40 30.15
N ALA A 107 10.01 16.15 29.99
CA ALA A 107 10.59 15.73 28.73
C ALA A 107 10.10 14.32 28.32
N LYS A 108 9.90 13.40 29.27
CA LYS A 108 9.30 12.06 29.04
C LYS A 108 7.86 12.20 28.53
N LEU A 109 7.04 13.03 29.17
CA LEU A 109 5.66 13.32 28.75
C LEU A 109 5.61 13.91 27.33
N HIS A 110 6.48 14.87 27.01
CA HIS A 110 6.54 15.48 25.69
C HIS A 110 6.86 14.44 24.60
N ARG A 111 7.84 13.55 24.84
CA ARG A 111 8.17 12.44 23.93
C ARG A 111 7.01 11.47 23.75
N CYS A 112 6.29 11.13 24.84
CA CYS A 112 5.11 10.27 24.78
C CYS A 112 4.02 10.86 23.88
N ARG A 113 3.68 12.15 24.09
CA ARG A 113 2.69 12.88 23.28
C ARG A 113 3.07 12.97 21.80
N LEU A 114 4.35 13.24 21.51
CA LEU A 114 4.86 13.25 20.13
C LEU A 114 4.70 11.88 19.46
N LYS A 115 5.08 10.79 20.13
CA LYS A 115 4.90 9.42 19.61
C LYS A 115 3.42 9.12 19.35
N ARG A 116 2.52 9.51 20.25
CA ARG A 116 1.07 9.33 20.10
C ARG A 116 0.53 10.08 18.89
N ARG A 117 0.86 11.37 18.76
CA ARG A 117 0.43 12.19 17.61
C ARG A 117 0.91 11.63 16.28
N MET A 118 2.15 11.14 16.24
CA MET A 118 2.70 10.47 15.05
C MET A 118 1.92 9.19 14.73
N ARG A 119 1.64 8.34 15.73
CA ARG A 119 0.80 7.13 15.56
C ARG A 119 -0.60 7.48 15.05
N GLU A 120 -1.27 8.47 15.64
CA GLU A 120 -2.60 8.92 15.22
C GLU A 120 -2.60 9.43 13.77
N SER A 121 -1.57 10.20 13.37
CA SER A 121 -1.40 10.64 11.99
C SER A 121 -1.19 9.45 11.04
N SER A 122 -0.31 8.51 11.38
CA SER A 122 -0.09 7.31 10.58
C SER A 122 -1.35 6.47 10.42
N ILE A 123 -2.14 6.30 11.48
CA ILE A 123 -3.43 5.58 11.42
C ILE A 123 -4.39 6.29 10.48
N LYS A 124 -4.51 7.62 10.59
CA LYS A 124 -5.37 8.41 9.70
C LYS A 124 -4.95 8.27 8.23
N ASP A 125 -3.66 8.28 7.95
CA ASP A 125 -3.13 8.10 6.59
C ASP A 125 -3.42 6.70 6.04
N VAL A 126 -3.29 5.64 6.84
CA VAL A 126 -3.64 4.27 6.44
C VAL A 126 -5.14 4.16 6.18
N LEU A 127 -5.99 4.70 7.06
CA LEU A 127 -7.45 4.71 6.87
C LEU A 127 -7.85 5.46 5.59
N GLY A 128 -7.23 6.61 5.30
CA GLY A 128 -7.48 7.35 4.07
C GLY A 128 -7.07 6.56 2.82
N LYS A 129 -5.92 5.87 2.85
CA LYS A 129 -5.50 5.00 1.75
C LYS A 129 -6.45 3.82 1.55
N LEU A 130 -6.91 3.20 2.64
CA LEU A 130 -7.88 2.09 2.60
C LEU A 130 -9.22 2.55 1.99
N ASP A 131 -9.72 3.70 2.41
CA ASP A 131 -10.95 4.27 1.83
C ASP A 131 -10.78 4.52 0.32
N ALA A 132 -9.62 5.03 -0.11
CA ALA A 132 -9.32 5.24 -1.52
C ALA A 132 -9.30 3.92 -2.31
N VAL A 133 -8.56 2.87 -1.90
CA VAL A 133 -8.56 1.59 -2.66
C VAL A 133 -9.91 0.88 -2.67
N GLU A 134 -10.78 1.12 -1.69
CA GLU A 134 -12.12 0.53 -1.71
C GLU A 134 -13.11 1.28 -2.60
N ASN A 135 -12.93 2.59 -2.76
CA ASN A 135 -13.94 3.45 -3.39
C ASN A 135 -13.53 4.04 -4.73
N GLU A 136 -12.24 4.19 -4.99
CA GLU A 136 -11.69 4.79 -6.20
C GLU A 136 -11.18 3.69 -7.14
N ILE A 137 -11.93 3.44 -8.21
CA ILE A 137 -11.69 2.31 -9.12
C ILE A 137 -11.66 2.78 -10.57
N ASP A 138 -10.60 2.42 -11.28
CA ASP A 138 -10.51 2.52 -12.73
C ASP A 138 -10.77 1.14 -13.35
N LEU A 139 -11.83 1.02 -14.15
CA LEU A 139 -12.20 -0.20 -14.85
C LEU A 139 -12.15 0.00 -16.37
N VAL A 140 -11.34 -0.80 -17.06
CA VAL A 140 -11.18 -0.74 -18.52
C VAL A 140 -11.48 -2.08 -19.18
N PHE A 141 -12.18 -2.03 -20.32
CA PHE A 141 -12.28 -3.16 -21.24
C PHE A 141 -11.46 -2.87 -22.50
N ILE A 142 -10.54 -3.78 -22.82
CA ILE A 142 -9.72 -3.79 -24.03
C ILE A 142 -10.28 -4.92 -24.88
N MET A 143 -11.17 -4.59 -25.81
CA MET A 143 -12.08 -5.55 -26.43
C MET A 143 -11.90 -5.61 -27.94
N ASP A 144 -11.78 -6.83 -28.44
CA ASP A 144 -11.88 -7.16 -29.86
C ASP A 144 -13.25 -6.71 -30.38
N ALA A 145 -13.24 -5.94 -31.47
CA ALA A 145 -14.42 -5.42 -32.14
C ALA A 145 -14.52 -5.90 -33.60
N THR A 146 -14.09 -7.13 -33.87
CA THR A 146 -14.37 -7.83 -35.12
C THR A 146 -15.77 -8.43 -35.16
N VAL A 147 -16.19 -8.89 -36.34
CA VAL A 147 -17.55 -9.34 -36.63
C VAL A 147 -18.02 -10.49 -35.73
N SER A 148 -17.13 -11.39 -35.30
CA SER A 148 -17.47 -12.50 -34.38
C SER A 148 -17.79 -12.01 -32.97
N MET A 149 -17.31 -10.83 -32.59
CA MET A 149 -17.50 -10.24 -31.27
C MET A 149 -18.82 -9.47 -31.10
N GLY A 150 -19.65 -9.37 -32.15
CA GLY A 150 -20.94 -8.66 -32.12
C GLY A 150 -21.82 -8.99 -30.91
N PRO A 151 -22.12 -10.27 -30.61
CA PRO A 151 -22.92 -10.65 -29.44
C PRO A 151 -22.30 -10.23 -28.10
N TYR A 152 -20.98 -10.22 -28.00
CA TYR A 152 -20.27 -9.82 -26.78
C TYR A 152 -20.30 -8.30 -26.59
N ILE A 153 -20.17 -7.52 -27.67
CA ILE A 153 -20.31 -6.06 -27.63
C ILE A 153 -21.74 -5.70 -27.18
N ASP A 154 -22.76 -6.36 -27.73
CA ASP A 154 -24.14 -6.12 -27.34
C ASP A 154 -24.43 -6.59 -25.90
N GLY A 155 -23.80 -7.68 -25.46
CA GLY A 155 -23.80 -8.10 -24.07
C GLY A 155 -23.19 -7.06 -23.13
N ALA A 156 -22.05 -6.47 -23.51
CA ALA A 156 -21.40 -5.41 -22.73
C ALA A 156 -22.31 -4.18 -22.58
N LYS A 157 -22.96 -3.73 -23.66
CA LYS A 157 -23.94 -2.63 -23.65
C LYS A 157 -25.08 -2.88 -22.64
N GLN A 158 -25.58 -4.11 -22.58
CA GLN A 158 -26.72 -4.47 -21.72
C GLN A 158 -26.33 -4.71 -20.26
N THR A 159 -25.07 -5.04 -19.98
CA THR A 159 -24.62 -5.49 -18.65
C THR A 159 -23.85 -4.43 -17.87
N ILE A 160 -23.24 -3.44 -18.54
CA ILE A 160 -22.39 -2.46 -17.86
C ILE A 160 -23.10 -1.73 -16.72
N ARG A 161 -24.36 -1.33 -16.92
CA ARG A 161 -25.17 -0.69 -15.89
C ARG A 161 -25.35 -1.58 -14.66
N LYS A 162 -25.63 -2.87 -14.86
CA LYS A 162 -25.75 -3.85 -13.78
C LYS A 162 -24.42 -4.09 -13.06
N ILE A 163 -23.30 -4.09 -13.79
CA ILE A 163 -21.95 -4.21 -13.22
C ILE A 163 -21.71 -3.01 -12.28
N VAL A 164 -21.94 -1.79 -12.75
CA VAL A 164 -21.77 -0.56 -11.96
C VAL A 164 -22.67 -0.56 -10.73
N GLU A 165 -23.95 -0.89 -10.89
CA GLU A 165 -24.92 -0.98 -9.79
C GLU A 165 -24.47 -2.00 -8.74
N LYS A 166 -24.00 -3.18 -9.15
CA LYS A 166 -23.55 -4.23 -8.23
C LYS A 166 -22.26 -3.89 -7.51
N ILE A 167 -21.31 -3.22 -8.17
CA ILE A 167 -20.09 -2.74 -7.53
C ILE A 167 -20.46 -1.72 -6.45
N LYS A 168 -21.33 -0.76 -6.77
CA LYS A 168 -21.78 0.30 -5.84
C LYS A 168 -22.67 -0.22 -4.71
N ALA A 169 -23.48 -1.24 -4.95
CA ALA A 169 -24.36 -1.84 -3.94
C ALA A 169 -23.61 -2.46 -2.75
N ASP A 170 -22.35 -2.86 -2.95
CA ASP A 170 -21.51 -3.38 -1.87
C ASP A 170 -20.87 -2.28 -1.00
N GLY A 171 -21.22 -1.01 -1.24
CA GLY A 171 -20.63 0.15 -0.56
C GLY A 171 -19.21 0.50 -1.01
N LYS A 172 -18.73 -0.14 -2.09
CA LYS A 172 -17.43 0.03 -2.73
C LYS A 172 -17.56 0.76 -4.06
N GLY A 173 -16.45 1.21 -4.65
CA GLY A 173 -16.45 1.81 -5.99
C GLY A 173 -17.38 3.03 -6.12
N LYS A 174 -17.45 3.86 -5.07
CA LYS A 174 -18.26 5.09 -5.08
C LYS A 174 -17.81 6.02 -6.21
N ASP A 175 -16.50 6.09 -6.43
CA ASP A 175 -15.84 6.79 -7.52
C ASP A 175 -15.29 5.74 -8.52
N LEU A 176 -16.20 5.21 -9.34
CA LEU A 176 -15.89 4.24 -10.39
C LEU A 176 -15.82 4.97 -11.72
N ARG A 177 -14.66 4.91 -12.37
CA ARG A 177 -14.46 5.41 -13.74
C ARG A 177 -14.31 4.25 -14.70
N LEU A 178 -14.94 4.39 -15.86
CA LEU A 178 -15.02 3.39 -16.91
C LEU A 178 -14.25 3.87 -18.14
N GLY A 179 -13.36 3.03 -18.66
CA GLY A 179 -12.68 3.24 -19.94
C GLY A 179 -12.92 2.08 -20.90
N PHE A 180 -12.77 2.34 -22.19
CA PHE A 180 -12.94 1.31 -23.22
C PHE A 180 -11.95 1.49 -24.37
N VAL A 181 -11.37 0.40 -24.82
CA VAL A 181 -10.54 0.36 -26.04
C VAL A 181 -11.09 -0.74 -26.92
N ALA A 182 -11.69 -0.36 -28.05
CA ALA A 182 -11.99 -1.28 -29.14
C ALA A 182 -10.74 -1.45 -30.00
N TYR A 183 -10.32 -2.67 -30.28
CA TYR A 183 -9.29 -2.96 -31.30
C TYR A 183 -9.84 -3.94 -32.34
N ARG A 184 -9.34 -3.87 -33.57
CA ARG A 184 -9.63 -4.83 -34.64
C ARG A 184 -8.32 -5.32 -35.26
N ASP A 185 -8.17 -5.23 -36.58
CA ASP A 185 -6.99 -5.66 -37.32
C ASP A 185 -6.17 -4.46 -37.84
N ILE A 186 -4.90 -4.70 -38.16
CA ILE A 186 -3.92 -3.70 -38.59
C ILE A 186 -4.38 -2.96 -39.86
N ASP A 187 -5.06 -3.67 -40.77
CA ASP A 187 -5.50 -3.16 -42.07
C ASP A 187 -6.84 -2.38 -42.03
N ASP A 188 -7.47 -2.26 -40.86
CA ASP A 188 -8.77 -1.57 -40.72
C ASP A 188 -8.67 -0.03 -40.72
N GLY A 189 -7.52 0.53 -41.11
CA GLY A 189 -7.34 1.96 -41.36
C GLY A 189 -7.70 2.83 -40.15
N SER A 190 -8.61 3.80 -40.34
CA SER A 190 -9.07 4.68 -39.25
C SER A 190 -9.90 3.95 -38.19
N ASP A 191 -10.43 2.78 -38.52
CA ASP A 191 -11.22 1.95 -37.60
C ASP A 191 -10.37 0.90 -36.88
N ARG A 192 -9.06 0.84 -37.09
CA ARG A 192 -8.14 -0.10 -36.39
C ARG A 192 -8.35 -0.13 -34.87
N TYR A 193 -8.66 1.01 -34.26
CA TYR A 193 -9.06 1.10 -32.86
C TYR A 193 -9.99 2.28 -32.58
N GLN A 194 -10.73 2.23 -31.47
CA GLN A 194 -11.50 3.34 -30.91
C GLN A 194 -11.28 3.41 -29.40
N VAL A 195 -11.11 4.61 -28.85
CA VAL A 195 -10.78 4.81 -27.43
C VAL A 195 -11.80 5.70 -26.76
N LEU A 196 -12.31 5.24 -25.63
CA LEU A 196 -13.00 6.04 -24.62
C LEU A 196 -12.08 6.12 -23.41
N ASP A 197 -11.59 7.33 -23.12
CA ASP A 197 -10.88 7.58 -21.86
C ASP A 197 -11.85 7.53 -20.67
N PHE A 198 -11.31 7.52 -19.46
CA PHE A 198 -12.08 7.33 -18.23
C PHE A 198 -13.23 8.33 -18.07
N VAL A 199 -14.44 7.80 -17.92
CA VAL A 199 -15.67 8.55 -17.60
C VAL A 199 -16.34 7.99 -16.35
N ASP A 200 -16.96 8.85 -15.56
CA ASP A 200 -17.74 8.50 -14.36
C ASP A 200 -19.25 8.34 -14.63
N ASP A 201 -19.73 8.85 -15.77
CA ASP A 201 -21.11 8.68 -16.25
C ASP A 201 -21.26 7.45 -17.16
N VAL A 202 -21.96 6.44 -16.63
CA VAL A 202 -22.32 5.20 -17.35
C VAL A 202 -23.04 5.48 -18.67
N SER A 203 -23.83 6.55 -18.75
CA SER A 203 -24.58 6.91 -19.95
C SER A 203 -23.66 7.40 -21.08
N VAL A 204 -22.52 8.01 -20.74
CA VAL A 204 -21.48 8.38 -21.72
C VAL A 204 -20.81 7.12 -22.25
N PHE A 205 -20.50 6.17 -21.37
CA PHE A 205 -19.93 4.89 -21.75
C PHE A 205 -20.89 4.07 -22.65
N GLU A 206 -22.17 3.97 -22.29
CA GLU A 206 -23.19 3.30 -23.11
C GLU A 206 -23.27 3.91 -24.51
N ARG A 207 -23.32 5.24 -24.61
CA ARG A 207 -23.36 5.97 -25.89
C ARG A 207 -22.11 5.74 -26.74
N PHE A 208 -20.93 5.66 -26.13
CA PHE A 208 -19.71 5.31 -26.85
C PHE A 208 -19.83 3.90 -27.43
N LEU A 209 -20.30 2.93 -26.64
CA LEU A 209 -20.47 1.55 -27.11
C LEU A 209 -21.49 1.43 -28.26
N GLU A 210 -22.52 2.27 -28.31
CA GLU A 210 -23.44 2.33 -29.47
C GLU A 210 -22.71 2.65 -30.79
N GLY A 211 -21.60 3.39 -30.71
CA GLY A 211 -20.74 3.70 -31.85
C GLY A 211 -19.77 2.58 -32.23
N VAL A 212 -19.51 1.62 -31.34
CA VAL A 212 -18.60 0.50 -31.60
C VAL A 212 -19.31 -0.54 -32.48
N LYS A 213 -18.96 -0.53 -33.76
CA LYS A 213 -19.46 -1.48 -34.75
C LYS A 213 -18.48 -2.62 -34.99
N PRO A 214 -18.94 -3.89 -35.05
CA PRO A 214 -18.13 -5.02 -35.45
C PRO A 214 -17.66 -4.89 -36.91
N ILE A 215 -16.38 -5.14 -37.18
CA ILE A 215 -15.79 -5.06 -38.53
C ILE A 215 -15.29 -6.44 -38.97
N ARG A 216 -15.42 -6.75 -40.26
CA ARG A 216 -14.85 -7.97 -40.84
C ARG A 216 -13.42 -7.67 -41.30
N ASN A 217 -12.49 -8.54 -40.93
CA ASN A 217 -11.11 -8.54 -41.35
C ASN A 217 -10.80 -9.68 -42.33
N ASN A 218 -9.52 -9.79 -42.72
CA ASN A 218 -9.05 -10.66 -43.80
C ASN A 218 -8.18 -11.84 -43.33
N ASP A 219 -7.86 -11.93 -42.04
CA ASP A 219 -7.14 -13.05 -41.46
C ASP A 219 -7.81 -13.50 -40.13
N ARG A 220 -7.15 -14.37 -39.34
CA ARG A 220 -7.70 -14.84 -38.05
C ARG A 220 -7.15 -14.12 -36.84
N ALA A 221 -5.95 -13.57 -36.95
CA ALA A 221 -5.28 -12.97 -35.81
C ALA A 221 -5.73 -11.51 -35.70
N GLU A 222 -5.76 -10.97 -34.49
CA GLU A 222 -6.24 -9.61 -34.27
C GLU A 222 -5.14 -8.72 -33.68
N ASP A 223 -5.26 -7.41 -33.88
CA ASP A 223 -4.29 -6.42 -33.41
C ASP A 223 -4.47 -6.08 -31.92
N MET A 224 -4.44 -7.08 -31.07
CA MET A 224 -4.51 -6.90 -29.62
C MET A 224 -3.38 -5.99 -29.10
N ALA A 225 -2.24 -5.96 -29.79
CA ALA A 225 -1.09 -5.14 -29.42
C ALA A 225 -1.45 -3.64 -29.44
N VAL A 226 -2.18 -3.15 -30.45
CA VAL A 226 -2.62 -1.75 -30.47
C VAL A 226 -3.65 -1.47 -29.38
N GLY A 227 -4.54 -2.42 -29.09
CA GLY A 227 -5.49 -2.31 -28.00
C GLY A 227 -4.81 -2.10 -26.64
N ILE A 228 -3.78 -2.90 -26.35
CA ILE A 228 -3.00 -2.80 -25.10
C ILE A 228 -2.16 -1.52 -25.08
N GLN A 229 -1.53 -1.14 -26.21
CA GLN A 229 -0.82 0.13 -26.31
C GLN A 229 -1.75 1.32 -25.99
N LYS A 230 -2.97 1.34 -26.55
CA LYS A 230 -3.93 2.40 -26.27
C LYS A 230 -4.45 2.38 -24.85
N ALA A 231 -4.57 1.21 -24.24
CA ALA A 231 -4.86 1.11 -22.82
C ALA A 231 -3.75 1.72 -21.93
N ASN A 232 -2.48 1.61 -22.33
CA ASN A 232 -1.36 2.26 -21.63
C ASN A 232 -1.41 3.79 -21.71
N GLU A 233 -2.08 4.35 -22.72
CA GLU A 233 -2.22 5.79 -22.94
C GLU A 233 -3.40 6.42 -22.19
N LEU A 234 -4.26 5.62 -21.56
CA LEU A 234 -5.43 6.12 -20.81
C LEU A 234 -5.04 6.90 -19.54
N SER A 235 -5.95 7.76 -19.09
CA SER A 235 -5.78 8.63 -17.93
C SER A 235 -5.96 7.90 -16.58
N TRP A 236 -5.20 6.82 -16.36
CA TRP A 236 -5.21 6.04 -15.11
C TRP A 236 -4.86 6.92 -13.92
N MET A 237 -5.72 6.97 -12.91
CA MET A 237 -5.52 7.84 -11.76
C MET A 237 -5.87 7.17 -10.43
N HIS A 238 -6.85 6.27 -10.41
CA HIS A 238 -7.30 5.65 -9.17
C HIS A 238 -6.33 4.56 -8.67
N PRO A 239 -6.31 4.29 -7.36
CA PRO A 239 -5.40 3.33 -6.75
C PRO A 239 -5.78 1.87 -7.03
N THR A 240 -7.05 1.55 -7.32
CA THR A 240 -7.45 0.21 -7.74
C THR A 240 -7.78 0.22 -9.23
N ARG A 241 -6.96 -0.49 -10.01
CA ARG A 241 -7.06 -0.51 -11.48
C ARG A 241 -7.34 -1.92 -11.96
N VAL A 242 -8.31 -2.03 -12.85
CA VAL A 242 -8.80 -3.29 -13.38
C VAL A 242 -8.89 -3.18 -14.90
N ALA A 243 -8.20 -4.08 -15.60
CA ALA A 243 -8.28 -4.18 -17.05
C ALA A 243 -8.75 -5.58 -17.46
N PHE A 244 -9.72 -5.65 -18.36
CA PHE A 244 -10.12 -6.89 -19.02
C PHE A 244 -9.68 -6.84 -20.47
N ILE A 245 -8.78 -7.73 -20.87
CA ILE A 245 -8.48 -8.00 -22.27
C ILE A 245 -9.45 -9.06 -22.75
N VAL A 246 -10.22 -8.77 -23.80
CA VAL A 246 -11.30 -9.63 -24.30
C VAL A 246 -11.13 -9.83 -25.79
N GLY A 247 -11.13 -11.10 -26.23
CA GLY A 247 -11.02 -11.47 -27.63
C GLY A 247 -11.32 -12.95 -27.84
N ASP A 248 -11.83 -13.29 -29.02
CA ASP A 248 -12.17 -14.68 -29.37
C ASP A 248 -11.11 -15.37 -30.25
N ASN A 249 -10.14 -14.61 -30.75
CA ASN A 249 -8.99 -15.03 -31.54
C ASN A 249 -7.65 -14.57 -30.92
N ALA A 250 -6.55 -15.18 -31.36
CA ALA A 250 -5.21 -14.85 -30.88
C ALA A 250 -4.71 -13.51 -31.45
N CYS A 251 -3.69 -12.92 -30.81
CA CYS A 251 -2.97 -11.78 -31.39
C CYS A 251 -2.06 -12.19 -32.55
N HIS A 252 -1.70 -11.25 -33.43
CA HIS A 252 -0.68 -11.47 -34.46
C HIS A 252 0.66 -11.93 -33.90
N GLY A 253 1.38 -12.69 -34.72
CA GLY A 253 2.68 -13.27 -34.39
C GLY A 253 2.59 -14.77 -34.27
N THR A 254 3.31 -15.47 -35.14
CA THR A 254 3.32 -16.95 -35.24
C THR A 254 3.73 -17.66 -33.95
N GLU A 255 4.40 -16.96 -33.03
CA GLU A 255 4.70 -17.52 -31.71
C GLU A 255 3.43 -17.77 -30.87
N PHE A 256 2.36 -16.99 -31.07
CA PHE A 256 1.16 -16.93 -30.24
C PHE A 256 -0.01 -17.80 -30.72
N HIS A 257 0.06 -18.37 -31.93
CA HIS A 257 -1.00 -19.23 -32.47
C HIS A 257 -0.45 -20.29 -33.44
N ASP A 258 -1.28 -21.27 -33.79
CA ASP A 258 -0.98 -22.28 -34.82
C ASP A 258 -1.67 -22.01 -36.16
N TYR A 259 -2.07 -20.75 -36.41
CA TYR A 259 -2.60 -20.37 -37.71
C TYR A 259 -1.52 -20.59 -38.79
N CYS A 260 -1.96 -21.05 -39.95
CA CYS A 260 -1.10 -21.24 -41.11
C CYS A 260 -0.67 -19.88 -41.69
N ASN A 261 0.56 -19.78 -42.20
CA ASN A 261 1.06 -18.56 -42.84
C ASN A 261 0.33 -18.34 -44.17
N SER A 262 -0.07 -17.11 -44.49
CA SER A 262 -0.68 -16.77 -45.78
C SER A 262 0.35 -16.94 -46.92
N GLY A 263 0.41 -18.12 -47.53
CA GLY A 263 1.33 -18.42 -48.65
C GLY A 263 0.99 -19.72 -49.37
N ASN A 264 0.31 -19.58 -50.51
CA ASN A 264 0.27 -20.46 -51.69
C ASN A 264 -0.37 -21.86 -51.62
N ASP A 265 -0.74 -22.42 -50.47
CA ASP A 265 -1.38 -23.76 -50.40
C ASP A 265 -2.76 -23.75 -49.71
N TYR A 266 -3.69 -22.88 -50.15
CA TYR A 266 -5.03 -22.85 -49.56
C TYR A 266 -6.10 -23.48 -50.43
N PRO A 267 -6.75 -24.58 -49.99
CA PRO A 267 -8.15 -24.80 -50.30
C PRO A 267 -8.96 -23.66 -49.68
N ALA A 268 -9.88 -23.07 -50.45
CA ALA A 268 -10.65 -21.90 -50.05
C ALA A 268 -11.27 -22.02 -48.64
N GLY A 269 -10.95 -21.07 -47.74
CA GLY A 269 -11.64 -20.92 -46.45
C GLY A 269 -10.81 -21.06 -45.17
N ILE A 270 -9.47 -21.18 -45.23
CA ILE A 270 -8.61 -21.12 -44.03
C ILE A 270 -7.83 -19.81 -44.04
N PHE A 271 -8.27 -18.87 -43.21
CA PHE A 271 -7.62 -17.58 -42.98
C PHE A 271 -6.40 -17.77 -42.06
N GLY A 272 -5.25 -17.22 -42.46
CA GLY A 272 -3.96 -17.34 -41.76
C GLY A 272 -3.72 -16.20 -40.76
N ASP A 273 -2.44 -15.87 -40.56
CA ASP A 273 -1.98 -14.60 -39.96
C ASP A 273 -1.19 -13.83 -41.03
N ASN A 274 -1.68 -12.65 -41.40
CA ASN A 274 -1.03 -11.77 -42.37
C ASN A 274 0.19 -11.03 -41.78
N TYR A 275 0.33 -11.05 -40.45
CA TYR A 275 1.39 -10.39 -39.70
C TYR A 275 2.16 -11.38 -38.82
N PRO A 276 2.85 -12.38 -39.43
CA PRO A 276 3.49 -13.49 -38.72
C PRO A 276 4.61 -13.08 -37.75
N THR A 277 5.12 -11.85 -37.88
CA THR A 277 6.12 -11.23 -36.99
C THR A 277 5.51 -10.37 -35.88
N GLY A 278 4.18 -10.32 -35.78
CA GLY A 278 3.43 -9.45 -34.88
C GLY A 278 3.15 -8.06 -35.48
N THR A 279 2.47 -7.24 -34.69
CA THR A 279 2.05 -5.88 -35.07
C THR A 279 3.24 -4.97 -35.40
N PRO A 280 3.31 -4.38 -36.62
CA PRO A 280 4.38 -3.48 -36.99
C PRO A 280 4.53 -2.30 -36.01
N GLY A 281 5.71 -2.15 -35.43
CA GLY A 281 6.04 -1.05 -34.51
C GLY A 281 5.49 -1.18 -33.08
N ILE A 282 4.76 -2.24 -32.75
CA ILE A 282 4.20 -2.46 -31.41
C ILE A 282 4.59 -3.85 -30.92
N ASN A 283 5.36 -3.91 -29.83
CA ASN A 283 5.73 -5.17 -29.20
C ASN A 283 4.71 -5.49 -28.08
N ILE A 284 3.82 -6.46 -28.33
CA ILE A 284 2.74 -6.81 -27.38
C ILE A 284 3.26 -7.24 -26.01
N VAL A 285 4.40 -7.94 -25.93
CA VAL A 285 5.02 -8.38 -24.67
C VAL A 285 5.46 -7.16 -23.84
N SER A 286 6.07 -6.17 -24.49
CA SER A 286 6.46 -4.91 -23.86
C SER A 286 5.24 -4.13 -23.39
N GLU A 287 4.21 -4.01 -24.22
CA GLU A 287 2.98 -3.28 -23.88
C GLU A 287 2.19 -3.95 -22.75
N LEU A 288 2.11 -5.29 -22.71
CA LEU A 288 1.51 -6.02 -21.58
C LEU A 288 2.31 -5.83 -20.29
N SER A 289 3.64 -5.86 -20.39
CA SER A 289 4.51 -5.61 -19.24
C SER A 289 4.32 -4.20 -18.68
N LYS A 290 4.24 -3.19 -19.57
CA LYS A 290 3.94 -1.80 -19.19
C LYS A 290 2.58 -1.69 -18.53
N LEU A 291 1.54 -2.30 -19.10
CA LEU A 291 0.19 -2.25 -18.54
C LEU A 291 0.17 -2.79 -17.12
N ARG A 292 0.74 -3.98 -16.91
CA ARG A 292 0.79 -4.65 -15.60
C ARG A 292 1.62 -3.90 -14.55
N THR A 293 2.61 -3.13 -14.99
CA THR A 293 3.53 -2.40 -14.11
C THR A 293 3.23 -0.90 -14.00
N ASN A 294 2.15 -0.42 -14.62
CA ASN A 294 1.82 1.00 -14.75
C ASN A 294 2.00 1.76 -13.41
N PRO A 295 3.06 2.59 -13.27
CA PRO A 295 3.68 2.89 -11.98
C PRO A 295 3.06 4.03 -11.19
N SER A 296 1.87 4.53 -11.54
CA SER A 296 1.26 5.69 -10.88
C SER A 296 0.65 5.41 -9.49
N GLY A 297 1.28 4.56 -8.68
CA GLY A 297 1.00 4.41 -7.24
C GLY A 297 -0.20 3.55 -6.85
N GLY A 298 -0.85 2.89 -7.81
CA GLY A 298 -1.98 1.98 -7.60
C GLY A 298 -1.64 0.51 -7.88
N THR A 299 -2.58 -0.39 -7.58
CA THR A 299 -2.51 -1.79 -8.01
C THR A 299 -3.18 -1.95 -9.36
N MET A 300 -2.53 -2.69 -10.26
CA MET A 300 -3.08 -3.06 -11.56
C MET A 300 -3.42 -4.55 -11.57
N ASN A 301 -4.66 -4.87 -11.89
CA ASN A 301 -5.13 -6.24 -12.04
C ASN A 301 -5.59 -6.42 -13.48
N VAL A 302 -4.87 -7.26 -14.25
CA VAL A 302 -5.15 -7.51 -15.66
C VAL A 302 -5.72 -8.92 -15.80
N PHE A 303 -6.95 -8.98 -16.28
CA PHE A 303 -7.67 -10.23 -16.54
C PHE A 303 -7.76 -10.47 -18.04
N PHE A 304 -7.67 -11.73 -18.45
CA PHE A 304 -7.96 -12.15 -19.82
C PHE A 304 -9.33 -12.84 -19.86
N GLY A 305 -10.32 -12.19 -20.48
CA GLY A 305 -11.66 -12.72 -20.72
C GLY A 305 -11.62 -13.74 -21.86
N ARG A 306 -11.40 -15.00 -21.52
CA ARG A 306 -11.28 -16.09 -22.49
C ARG A 306 -12.65 -16.52 -23.00
N ILE A 307 -12.85 -16.40 -24.32
CA ILE A 307 -14.09 -16.78 -25.00
C ILE A 307 -13.96 -18.15 -25.67
N THR A 308 -12.85 -18.39 -26.38
CA THR A 308 -12.61 -19.64 -27.13
C THR A 308 -11.27 -20.26 -26.76
N LYS A 309 -11.00 -21.47 -27.27
CA LYS A 309 -9.69 -22.13 -27.15
C LYS A 309 -8.61 -21.52 -28.05
N LYS A 310 -8.98 -20.64 -28.99
CA LYS A 310 -8.04 -20.10 -29.99
C LYS A 310 -6.99 -19.17 -29.35
N THR A 311 -7.28 -18.62 -28.18
CA THR A 311 -6.37 -17.78 -27.40
C THR A 311 -5.47 -18.59 -26.45
N ASP A 312 -5.64 -19.91 -26.33
CA ASP A 312 -4.95 -20.70 -25.29
C ASP A 312 -3.43 -20.69 -25.49
N LYS A 313 -2.99 -20.86 -26.74
CA LYS A 313 -1.56 -20.84 -27.07
C LYS A 313 -0.92 -19.48 -26.76
N MET A 314 -1.59 -18.36 -27.02
CA MET A 314 -1.02 -17.03 -26.72
C MET A 314 -0.85 -16.84 -25.21
N ILE A 315 -1.84 -17.26 -24.42
CA ILE A 315 -1.81 -17.17 -22.96
C ILE A 315 -0.67 -18.03 -22.41
N GLU A 316 -0.55 -19.28 -22.87
CA GLU A 316 0.54 -20.17 -22.48
C GLU A 316 1.91 -19.59 -22.83
N ARG A 317 2.03 -18.96 -23.99
CA ARG A 317 3.27 -18.34 -24.46
C ARG A 317 3.67 -17.12 -23.65
N PHE A 318 2.70 -16.26 -23.32
CA PHE A 318 2.96 -15.13 -22.40
C PHE A 318 3.49 -15.63 -21.07
N ALA A 319 2.89 -16.67 -20.48
CA ALA A 319 3.32 -17.20 -19.20
C ALA A 319 4.69 -17.90 -19.28
N SER A 320 4.87 -18.84 -20.19
CA SER A 320 6.02 -19.75 -20.22
C SER A 320 7.29 -19.15 -20.82
N VAL A 321 7.17 -18.30 -21.83
CA VAL A 321 8.33 -17.71 -22.55
C VAL A 321 8.62 -16.30 -22.06
N HIS A 322 7.56 -15.51 -21.84
CA HIS A 322 7.69 -14.09 -21.56
C HIS A 322 7.51 -13.74 -20.07
N ASN A 323 7.24 -14.73 -19.21
CA ASN A 323 7.01 -14.55 -17.77
C ASN A 323 5.88 -13.54 -17.45
N ILE A 324 4.86 -13.51 -18.31
CA ILE A 324 3.65 -12.72 -18.16
C ILE A 324 2.50 -13.67 -17.84
N ASP A 325 2.23 -13.84 -16.55
CA ASP A 325 1.06 -14.55 -16.08
C ASP A 325 -0.18 -13.64 -16.13
N LEU A 326 -1.18 -14.05 -16.91
CA LEU A 326 -2.46 -13.35 -17.06
C LEU A 326 -3.53 -14.12 -16.30
N GLU A 327 -4.31 -13.42 -15.48
CA GLU A 327 -5.42 -14.05 -14.77
C GLU A 327 -6.57 -14.32 -15.75
N VAL A 328 -6.78 -15.59 -16.11
CA VAL A 328 -7.79 -15.97 -17.10
C VAL A 328 -9.15 -16.14 -16.44
N VAL A 329 -10.16 -15.49 -17.01
CA VAL A 329 -11.55 -15.58 -16.57
C VAL A 329 -12.47 -16.03 -17.70
N ASP A 330 -13.54 -16.75 -17.35
CA ASP A 330 -14.44 -17.37 -18.32
C ASP A 330 -15.47 -16.38 -18.87
N PHE A 331 -15.30 -15.99 -20.13
CA PHE A 331 -16.22 -15.13 -20.89
C PHE A 331 -16.91 -15.92 -22.01
N SER A 332 -16.97 -17.26 -21.91
CA SER A 332 -17.57 -18.11 -22.94
C SER A 332 -19.02 -17.78 -23.29
N SER A 333 -19.78 -17.18 -22.35
CA SER A 333 -21.13 -16.70 -22.61
C SER A 333 -21.37 -15.27 -22.09
N PRO A 334 -22.16 -14.43 -22.79
CA PRO A 334 -22.49 -13.07 -22.34
C PRO A 334 -23.12 -13.00 -20.94
N GLU A 335 -23.86 -14.03 -20.52
CA GLU A 335 -24.52 -14.10 -19.21
C GLU A 335 -23.53 -14.25 -18.05
N MET A 336 -22.33 -14.77 -18.31
CA MET A 336 -21.27 -14.95 -17.32
C MET A 336 -20.48 -13.66 -17.08
N VAL A 337 -20.35 -12.80 -18.10
CA VAL A 337 -19.54 -11.58 -18.07
C VAL A 337 -19.87 -10.71 -16.85
N GLU A 338 -21.15 -10.44 -16.60
CA GLU A 338 -21.57 -9.60 -15.48
C GLU A 338 -21.09 -10.15 -14.12
N LYS A 339 -21.31 -11.46 -13.87
CA LYS A 339 -20.92 -12.10 -12.59
C LYS A 339 -19.40 -12.14 -12.43
N VAL A 340 -18.70 -12.45 -13.51
CA VAL A 340 -17.24 -12.59 -13.51
C VAL A 340 -16.59 -11.24 -13.31
N VAL A 341 -17.01 -10.20 -14.03
CA VAL A 341 -16.46 -8.84 -13.86
C VAL A 341 -16.66 -8.35 -12.43
N VAL A 342 -17.87 -8.46 -11.87
CA VAL A 342 -18.14 -8.03 -10.49
C VAL A 342 -17.26 -8.80 -9.50
N LYS A 343 -17.09 -10.12 -9.67
CA LYS A 343 -16.21 -10.93 -8.83
C LYS A 343 -14.75 -10.50 -8.94
N SER A 344 -14.26 -10.27 -10.15
CA SER A 344 -12.89 -9.85 -10.43
C SER A 344 -12.60 -8.46 -9.84
N VAL A 345 -13.50 -7.48 -10.00
CA VAL A 345 -13.35 -6.15 -9.38
C VAL A 345 -13.29 -6.27 -7.86
N ARG A 346 -14.15 -7.10 -7.24
CA ARG A 346 -14.09 -7.38 -5.79
C ARG A 346 -12.76 -7.98 -5.38
N HIS A 347 -12.22 -8.91 -6.18
CA HIS A 347 -10.93 -9.52 -5.93
C HIS A 347 -9.80 -8.48 -6.03
N SER A 348 -9.83 -7.59 -7.02
CA SER A 348 -8.85 -6.51 -7.18
C SER A 348 -8.85 -5.51 -6.02
N VAL A 349 -10.04 -5.14 -5.51
CA VAL A 349 -10.14 -4.32 -4.29
C VAL A 349 -9.51 -5.05 -3.10
N PHE A 350 -9.82 -6.34 -2.92
CA PHE A 350 -9.25 -7.14 -1.84
C PHE A 350 -7.72 -7.25 -1.91
N ASN A 351 -7.18 -7.46 -3.12
CA ASN A 351 -5.72 -7.48 -3.35
C ASN A 351 -5.09 -6.12 -3.02
N SER A 352 -5.76 -5.03 -3.37
CA SER A 352 -5.32 -3.66 -3.06
C SER A 352 -5.23 -3.42 -1.55
N VAL A 353 -6.27 -3.83 -0.81
CA VAL A 353 -6.31 -3.71 0.66
C VAL A 353 -5.21 -4.57 1.30
N SER A 354 -4.99 -5.79 0.81
CA SER A 354 -3.97 -6.70 1.35
C SER A 354 -2.54 -6.18 1.17
N LEU A 355 -2.28 -5.46 0.07
CA LEU A 355 -1.00 -4.82 -0.19
C LEU A 355 -0.73 -3.66 0.78
N ILE A 356 -1.75 -2.84 1.07
CA ILE A 356 -1.64 -1.76 2.07
C ILE A 356 -1.37 -2.33 3.47
N ASP A 357 -2.07 -3.40 3.87
CA ASP A 357 -1.84 -4.05 5.17
C ASP A 357 -0.39 -4.57 5.29
N SER A 358 0.10 -5.21 4.22
CA SER A 358 1.47 -5.72 4.18
C SER A 358 2.53 -4.62 4.26
N GLN A 359 2.33 -3.51 3.53
CA GLN A 359 3.21 -2.35 3.59
C GLN A 359 3.20 -1.69 4.98
N SER A 360 2.03 -1.60 5.62
CA SER A 360 1.88 -1.03 6.96
C SER A 360 2.64 -1.84 8.02
N LYS A 361 2.55 -3.17 7.95
CA LYS A 361 3.31 -4.09 8.84
C LYS A 361 4.83 -3.99 8.66
N LEU A 362 5.30 -3.79 7.43
CA LEU A 362 6.73 -3.59 7.16
C LEU A 362 7.26 -2.29 7.76
N VAL A 363 6.52 -1.19 7.63
CA VAL A 363 6.87 0.10 8.24
C VAL A 363 6.95 -0.01 9.77
N GLU A 364 5.98 -0.71 10.38
CA GLU A 364 5.98 -0.96 11.83
C GLU A 364 7.20 -1.80 12.26
N TYR A 365 7.53 -2.84 11.49
CA TYR A 365 8.72 -3.66 11.74
C TYR A 365 10.02 -2.85 11.65
N GLU A 366 10.18 -2.01 10.64
CA GLU A 366 11.37 -1.16 10.47
C GLU A 366 11.51 -0.11 11.57
N ALA A 367 10.41 0.52 11.98
CA ALA A 367 10.38 1.44 13.11
C ALA A 367 10.82 0.77 14.42
N ASN A 368 10.44 -0.50 14.62
CA ASN A 368 10.83 -1.28 15.79
C ASN A 368 12.27 -1.82 15.71
N ARG A 369 12.79 -2.11 14.51
CA ARG A 369 14.20 -2.52 14.31
C ARG A 369 15.20 -1.43 14.71
N GLY A 370 14.84 -0.16 14.56
CA GLY A 370 15.64 0.97 15.05
C GLY A 370 15.80 1.02 16.57
N LYS A 371 14.82 0.47 17.31
CA LYS A 371 14.88 0.34 18.78
C LYS A 371 15.81 -0.81 19.21
N MET A 372 15.80 -1.94 18.51
CA MET A 372 16.67 -3.09 18.81
C MET A 372 18.17 -2.79 18.67
N LYS A 373 18.58 -1.89 17.77
CA LYS A 373 19.99 -1.47 17.64
C LYS A 373 20.51 -0.61 18.80
N LYS A 374 19.63 -0.08 19.67
CA LYS A 374 20.00 0.67 20.88
C LYS A 374 20.18 -0.22 22.11
N ALA A 375 19.73 -1.47 22.08
CA ALA A 375 20.14 -2.49 23.04
C ALA A 375 21.56 -2.94 22.66
N LYS A 376 22.56 -2.54 23.46
CA LYS A 376 23.97 -2.88 23.24
C LYS A 376 24.13 -4.40 23.06
N MET A 377 24.57 -4.85 21.89
CA MET A 377 25.26 -6.14 21.76
C MET A 377 26.47 -6.11 22.71
N LYS A 378 26.38 -6.80 23.84
CA LYS A 378 27.58 -7.16 24.61
C LYS A 378 28.37 -8.15 23.74
N PRO A 379 29.67 -7.93 23.48
CA PRO A 379 30.49 -8.91 22.79
C PRO A 379 30.53 -10.18 23.64
N TYR A 380 30.17 -11.32 23.03
CA TYR A 380 30.30 -12.63 23.64
C TYR A 380 31.79 -13.01 23.61
N THR A 381 32.44 -13.02 24.77
CA THR A 381 33.77 -13.61 24.94
C THR A 381 33.63 -15.12 24.90
N ILE A 382 34.18 -15.77 23.88
CA ILE A 382 34.31 -17.22 23.85
C ILE A 382 35.35 -17.61 24.90
N SER A 383 34.88 -18.17 26.02
CA SER A 383 35.72 -18.93 26.94
C SER A 383 36.25 -20.14 26.19
N LYS A 384 37.56 -20.19 25.95
CA LYS A 384 38.24 -21.43 25.57
C LYS A 384 38.42 -22.24 26.84
N ASP A 385 37.44 -23.08 27.16
CA ASP A 385 37.67 -24.22 28.05
C ASP A 385 36.83 -25.40 27.55
N PHE A 386 37.60 -26.42 27.11
CA PHE A 386 37.29 -27.81 26.73
C PHE A 386 36.52 -28.10 25.44
#